data_AF-A0A2V8U4Z6-F1
#
_entry.id   AF-A0A2V8U4Z6-F1
#
_cell.length_a   1.000
_cell.length_b   1.000
_cell.length_c   1.000
_cell.angle_alpha   90.00
_cell.angle_beta   90.00
_cell.angle_gamma   90.00
#
_symmetry.space_group_name_H-M   'P 1'
#
loop_
_entity.id
_entity.type
_entity.pdbx_description
1 polymer ?
#
loop_
_entity_poly.entity_id
_entity_poly.type
_entity_poly.pdbx_seq_one_letter_code
_entity_poly.pdbx_strand_id
1 'polypeptide(L)'
;MSLAARSDFPVLLTFDLDAELLWTSRDPKNWERPIALSQGAYGYREGVPRILDLLARHGIECTFFVPGMIIERNRALVENIYAAGHEIAHHSYSHRWLQDMEEPEEREEFEKTNDLIAGLTGSKPLGWRSPAAEFSKNTMRLLLEYGFLYSSNFFDRDEPYKHVV
;
A
#
# COMPACT_ATOMS: atom_id res chain seq x y z
N MET A 1 26.07 25.33 5.49
CA MET A 1 24.60 25.54 5.51
C MET A 1 24.13 25.66 4.07
N SER A 2 23.62 24.57 3.50
CA SER A 2 23.02 24.58 2.16
C SER A 2 21.51 24.60 2.34
N LEU A 3 20.87 25.73 2.01
CA LEU A 3 19.43 25.79 1.82
C LEU A 3 19.13 25.02 0.55
N ALA A 4 18.77 23.74 0.68
CA ALA A 4 18.18 22.99 -0.42
C ALA A 4 16.95 23.76 -0.90
N ALA A 5 16.88 24.00 -2.22
CA ALA A 5 15.75 24.65 -2.85
C ALA A 5 14.47 23.92 -2.44
N ARG A 6 13.60 24.61 -1.68
CA ARG A 6 12.23 24.14 -1.50
C ARG A 6 11.58 24.21 -2.88
N SER A 7 11.24 23.06 -3.43
CA SER A 7 10.31 22.99 -4.56
C SER A 7 8.94 23.46 -4.06
N ASP A 8 8.36 24.48 -4.68
CA ASP A 8 7.00 24.94 -4.40
C ASP A 8 5.93 23.92 -4.86
N PHE A 9 6.35 22.83 -5.52
CA PHE A 9 5.49 21.74 -5.97
C PHE A 9 5.99 20.40 -5.42
N PRO A 10 5.36 19.84 -4.36
CA PRO A 10 5.76 18.54 -3.84
C PRO A 10 5.40 17.46 -4.86
N VAL A 11 6.34 16.54 -5.12
CA VAL A 11 6.12 15.36 -5.97
C VAL A 11 6.29 14.14 -5.10
N LEU A 12 5.26 13.29 -5.06
CA LEU A 12 5.28 12.01 -4.36
C LEU A 12 5.12 10.89 -5.38
N LEU A 13 6.13 10.04 -5.51
CA LEU A 13 5.99 8.79 -6.24
C LEU A 13 5.42 7.74 -5.29
N THR A 14 4.39 7.02 -5.75
CA THR A 14 3.80 5.92 -4.98
C THR A 14 3.63 4.70 -5.87
N PHE A 15 3.80 3.51 -5.29
CA PHE A 15 3.63 2.24 -6.00
C PHE A 15 2.70 1.33 -5.20
N ASP A 16 1.64 0.85 -5.85
CA ASP A 16 0.76 -0.16 -5.26
C ASP A 16 1.27 -1.54 -5.71
N LEU A 17 1.74 -2.35 -4.75
CA LEU A 17 2.34 -3.67 -5.04
C LEU A 17 1.28 -4.78 -4.94
N ASP A 18 0.27 -4.72 -5.81
CA ASP A 18 -0.90 -5.63 -5.76
C ASP A 18 -0.57 -7.08 -6.15
N ALA A 19 0.37 -7.22 -7.09
CA ALA A 19 0.76 -8.50 -7.70
C ALA A 19 -0.44 -9.33 -8.18
N GLU A 20 -0.57 -10.60 -7.79
CA GLU A 20 -1.67 -11.46 -8.21
C GLU A 20 -3.02 -11.04 -7.61
N LEU A 21 -3.01 -10.26 -6.53
CA LEU A 21 -4.24 -9.88 -5.83
C LEU A 21 -5.08 -8.91 -6.64
N LEU A 22 -4.50 -8.17 -7.58
CA LEU A 22 -5.24 -7.32 -8.52
C LEU A 22 -6.34 -8.10 -9.26
N TRP A 23 -6.08 -9.38 -9.58
CA TRP A 23 -7.01 -10.25 -10.29
C TRP A 23 -7.79 -11.15 -9.34
N THR A 24 -7.10 -11.75 -8.37
CA THR A 24 -7.70 -12.82 -7.54
C THR A 24 -8.62 -12.31 -6.46
N SER A 25 -8.46 -11.06 -6.02
CA SER A 25 -9.41 -10.39 -5.12
C SER A 25 -10.76 -10.08 -5.78
N ARG A 26 -10.76 -9.90 -7.12
CA ARG A 26 -11.96 -9.58 -7.90
C ARG A 26 -12.74 -10.82 -8.33
N ASP A 27 -12.03 -11.85 -8.77
CA ASP A 27 -12.60 -13.15 -9.11
C ASP A 27 -11.69 -14.26 -8.56
N PRO A 28 -12.13 -15.00 -7.53
CA PRO A 28 -11.38 -16.11 -6.96
C PRO A 28 -10.97 -17.18 -7.97
N LYS A 29 -11.70 -17.34 -9.09
CA LYS A 29 -11.33 -18.29 -10.16
C LYS A 29 -10.00 -17.94 -10.82
N ASN A 30 -9.52 -16.70 -10.70
CA ASN A 30 -8.20 -16.33 -11.21
C ASN A 30 -7.04 -17.05 -10.51
N TRP A 31 -7.27 -17.66 -9.33
CA TRP A 31 -6.28 -18.55 -8.70
C TRP A 31 -5.94 -19.79 -9.55
N GLU A 32 -6.83 -20.19 -10.45
CA GLU A 32 -6.62 -21.34 -11.34
C GLU A 32 -5.98 -20.95 -12.68
N ARG A 33 -5.66 -19.66 -12.87
CA ARG A 33 -5.16 -19.12 -14.14
C ARG A 33 -3.66 -18.83 -14.07
N PRO A 34 -2.78 -19.80 -14.38
CA PRO A 34 -1.34 -19.66 -14.18
C PRO A 34 -0.72 -18.48 -14.94
N ILE A 35 -1.25 -18.12 -16.11
CA ILE A 35 -0.77 -16.96 -16.87
C ILE A 35 -1.10 -15.64 -16.14
N ALA A 36 -2.30 -15.49 -15.59
CA ALA A 36 -2.66 -14.29 -14.82
C ALA A 36 -1.83 -14.18 -13.53
N LEU A 37 -1.62 -15.30 -12.84
CA LEU A 37 -0.73 -15.34 -11.68
C LEU A 37 0.71 -14.96 -12.07
N SER A 38 1.21 -15.45 -13.20
CA SER A 38 2.56 -15.10 -13.66
C SER A 38 2.73 -13.60 -13.96
N GLN A 39 1.66 -12.93 -14.42
CA GLN A 39 1.66 -11.48 -14.64
C GLN A 39 1.73 -10.71 -13.30
N GLY A 40 0.99 -11.15 -12.28
CA GLY A 40 1.14 -10.58 -10.94
C GLY A 40 2.54 -10.81 -10.38
N ALA A 41 3.08 -12.01 -10.56
CA ALA A 41 4.41 -12.38 -10.11
C ALA A 41 5.54 -11.54 -10.72
N TYR A 42 5.36 -11.12 -11.97
CA TYR A 42 6.30 -10.22 -12.63
C TYR A 42 6.48 -8.90 -11.86
N GLY A 43 5.44 -8.38 -11.21
CA GLY A 43 5.50 -7.16 -10.41
C GLY A 43 6.58 -7.24 -9.34
N TYR A 44 6.55 -8.28 -8.50
CA TYR A 44 7.53 -8.42 -7.41
C TYR A 44 8.86 -9.07 -7.83
N ARG A 45 8.89 -9.89 -8.90
CA ARG A 45 10.14 -10.53 -9.37
C ARG A 45 11.02 -9.60 -10.19
N GLU A 46 10.39 -8.75 -10.99
CA GLU A 46 11.05 -8.03 -12.07
C GLU A 46 10.77 -6.52 -12.02
N GLY A 47 9.55 -6.13 -11.68
CA GLY A 47 9.13 -4.73 -11.58
C GLY A 47 9.79 -4.01 -10.42
N VAL A 48 9.61 -4.52 -9.19
CA VAL A 48 10.16 -3.91 -7.98
C VAL A 48 11.68 -3.73 -8.06
N PRO A 49 12.50 -4.75 -8.42
CA PRO A 49 13.94 -4.55 -8.53
C PRO A 49 14.34 -3.42 -9.51
N ARG A 50 13.64 -3.30 -10.64
CA ARG A 50 13.89 -2.23 -11.62
C ARG A 50 13.47 -0.86 -11.12
N ILE A 51 12.35 -0.78 -10.39
CA ILE A 51 11.88 0.45 -9.76
C ILE A 51 12.89 0.90 -8.70
N LEU A 52 13.34 -0.01 -7.82
CA LEU A 52 14.33 0.30 -6.79
C LEU A 52 15.66 0.78 -7.39
N ASP A 53 16.16 0.14 -8.46
CA ASP A 53 17.35 0.60 -9.17
C ASP A 53 17.18 2.02 -9.74
N LEU A 54 16.03 2.31 -10.35
CA LEU A 54 15.74 3.64 -10.90
C LEU A 54 15.70 4.70 -9.79
N LEU A 55 14.98 4.42 -8.70
CA LEU A 55 14.86 5.32 -7.55
C LEU A 55 16.22 5.59 -6.92
N ALA A 56 17.04 4.55 -6.73
CA ALA A 56 18.39 4.67 -6.20
C ALA A 56 19.31 5.52 -7.08
N ARG A 57 19.26 5.35 -8.41
CA ARG A 57 20.03 6.17 -9.37
C ARG A 57 19.70 7.66 -9.29
N HIS A 58 18.48 8.00 -8.86
CA HIS A 58 18.03 9.38 -8.71
C HIS A 58 18.00 9.87 -7.26
N GLY A 59 18.35 9.03 -6.28
CA GLY A 59 18.28 9.37 -4.85
C GLY A 59 16.87 9.73 -4.40
N ILE A 60 15.85 9.06 -4.93
CA ILE A 60 14.44 9.34 -4.64
C ILE A 60 13.91 8.32 -3.63
N GLU A 61 13.34 8.82 -2.53
CA GLU A 61 12.51 8.04 -1.61
C GLU A 61 11.04 8.12 -2.04
N CYS A 62 10.27 7.07 -1.76
CA CYS A 62 8.89 6.94 -2.20
C CYS A 62 8.08 6.07 -1.23
N THR A 63 6.78 5.94 -1.50
CA THR A 63 5.87 5.11 -0.70
C THR A 63 5.40 3.90 -1.50
N PHE A 64 5.49 2.71 -0.91
CA PHE A 64 4.87 1.50 -1.42
C PHE A 64 3.63 1.15 -0.59
N PHE A 65 2.46 1.10 -1.23
CA PHE A 65 1.25 0.54 -0.63
C PHE A 65 1.24 -0.96 -0.91
N VAL A 66 1.32 -1.78 0.16
CA VAL A 66 1.52 -3.22 0.01
C VAL A 66 0.41 -3.98 0.74
N PRO A 67 -0.35 -4.86 0.04
CA PRO A 67 -1.33 -5.69 0.72
C PRO A 67 -0.65 -6.65 1.70
N GLY A 68 -1.26 -6.90 2.86
CA GLY A 68 -0.71 -7.79 3.89
C GLY A 68 -0.35 -9.19 3.37
N MET A 69 -1.20 -9.79 2.52
CA MET A 69 -0.91 -11.08 1.88
C MET A 69 0.36 -11.05 1.01
N ILE A 70 0.71 -9.91 0.40
CA ILE A 70 1.95 -9.75 -0.36
C ILE A 70 3.15 -9.64 0.57
N ILE A 71 3.00 -8.94 1.71
CA ILE A 71 4.04 -8.88 2.75
C ILE A 71 4.34 -10.29 3.28
N GLU A 72 3.33 -11.11 3.57
CA GLU A 72 3.52 -12.49 4.05
C GLU A 72 4.25 -13.36 3.02
N ARG A 73 3.84 -13.30 1.76
CA ARG A 73 4.37 -14.17 0.70
C ARG A 73 5.74 -13.73 0.19
N ASN A 74 6.04 -12.44 0.26
CA ASN A 74 7.25 -11.84 -0.30
C ASN A 74 8.02 -11.02 0.75
N ARG A 75 8.05 -11.48 2.00
CA ARG A 75 8.59 -10.71 3.14
C ARG A 75 9.98 -10.13 2.89
N ALA A 76 10.91 -10.95 2.39
CA ALA A 76 12.28 -10.52 2.10
C ALA A 76 12.35 -9.40 1.06
N LEU A 77 11.44 -9.37 0.07
CA LEU A 77 11.39 -8.28 -0.90
C LEU A 77 10.92 -6.99 -0.22
N VAL A 78 9.88 -7.05 0.59
CA VAL A 78 9.35 -5.86 1.28
C VAL A 78 10.34 -5.33 2.32
N GLU A 79 11.07 -6.22 2.99
CA GLU A 79 12.20 -5.85 3.86
C GLU A 79 13.28 -5.09 3.07
N ASN A 80 13.60 -5.52 1.85
CA ASN A 80 14.55 -4.81 0.99
C ASN A 80 14.03 -3.44 0.54
N ILE A 81 12.73 -3.30 0.25
CA ILE A 81 12.11 -2.01 -0.06
C ILE A 81 12.27 -1.05 1.13
N TYR A 82 11.96 -1.52 2.33
CA TYR A 82 12.09 -0.72 3.55
C TYR A 82 13.55 -0.37 3.86
N ALA A 83 14.46 -1.34 3.75
CA ALA A 83 15.89 -1.12 3.96
C ALA A 83 16.52 -0.13 2.96
N ALA A 84 15.90 0.06 1.79
CA ALA A 84 16.28 1.07 0.80
C ALA A 84 15.78 2.49 1.15
N GLY A 85 15.07 2.67 2.27
CA GLY A 85 14.59 3.96 2.77
C GLY A 85 13.18 4.34 2.29
N HIS A 86 12.44 3.42 1.67
CA HIS A 86 11.07 3.67 1.20
C HIS A 86 10.04 3.39 2.31
N GLU A 87 8.95 4.16 2.32
CA GLU A 87 7.83 3.91 3.22
C GLU A 87 7.06 2.66 2.79
N ILE A 88 6.68 1.81 3.75
CA ILE A 88 5.71 0.74 3.57
C ILE A 88 4.37 1.19 4.17
N ALA A 89 3.41 1.50 3.31
CA ALA A 89 2.06 1.93 3.66
C ALA A 89 1.04 0.80 3.50
N HIS A 90 -0.09 0.95 4.19
CA HIS A 90 -1.11 -0.09 4.30
C HIS A 90 -2.03 -0.12 3.06
N HIS A 91 -2.30 -1.32 2.56
CA HIS A 91 -3.17 -1.54 1.40
C HIS A 91 -4.19 -2.67 1.59
N SER A 92 -4.76 -2.76 2.81
CA SER A 92 -5.57 -3.90 3.28
C SER A 92 -4.80 -5.23 3.28
N TYR A 93 -5.39 -6.31 3.77
CA TYR A 93 -4.70 -7.59 3.85
C TYR A 93 -4.85 -8.37 2.54
N SER A 94 -6.09 -8.56 2.10
CA SER A 94 -6.45 -9.43 0.99
C SER A 94 -6.61 -8.72 -0.35
N HIS A 95 -6.55 -7.38 -0.34
CA HIS A 95 -6.87 -6.52 -1.47
C HIS A 95 -8.33 -6.68 -1.97
N ARG A 96 -9.23 -7.25 -1.15
CA ARG A 96 -10.66 -7.31 -1.45
C ARG A 96 -11.28 -5.92 -1.42
N TRP A 97 -12.34 -5.75 -2.21
CA TRP A 97 -13.16 -4.55 -2.24
C TRP A 97 -13.91 -4.39 -0.91
N LEU A 98 -13.87 -3.17 -0.36
CA LEU A 98 -14.31 -2.90 1.01
C LEU A 98 -15.81 -2.57 1.12
N GLN A 99 -16.49 -2.19 0.04
CA GLN A 99 -17.83 -1.59 0.09
C GLN A 99 -18.85 -2.45 0.84
N ASP A 100 -18.78 -3.76 0.68
CA ASP A 100 -19.72 -4.74 1.24
C ASP A 100 -19.16 -5.47 2.47
N MET A 101 -18.00 -5.07 3.00
CA MET A 101 -17.43 -5.69 4.20
C MET A 101 -18.18 -5.25 5.45
N GLU A 102 -18.49 -6.21 6.31
CA GLU A 102 -18.93 -5.90 7.66
C GLU A 102 -17.73 -5.52 8.54
N GLU A 103 -17.98 -4.73 9.59
CA GLU A 103 -16.91 -4.18 10.43
C GLU A 103 -15.89 -5.23 10.92
N PRO A 104 -16.30 -6.43 11.40
CA PRO A 104 -15.33 -7.41 11.87
C PRO A 104 -14.36 -7.89 10.78
N GLU A 105 -14.83 -7.99 9.53
CA GLU A 105 -14.02 -8.44 8.39
C GLU A 105 -13.02 -7.34 8.00
N GLU A 106 -13.48 -6.09 7.89
CA GLU A 106 -12.60 -4.97 7.58
C GLU A 106 -11.58 -4.71 8.69
N ARG A 107 -12.00 -4.87 9.96
CA ARG A 107 -11.09 -4.79 11.10
C ARG A 107 -9.96 -5.82 11.00
N GLU A 108 -10.28 -7.05 10.63
CA GLU A 108 -9.28 -8.10 10.43
C GLU A 108 -8.28 -7.75 9.32
N GLU A 109 -8.76 -7.16 8.21
CA GLU A 109 -7.92 -6.65 7.12
C GLU A 109 -6.93 -5.58 7.60
N PHE A 110 -7.39 -4.70 8.49
CA PHE A 110 -6.58 -3.65 9.10
C PHE A 110 -5.53 -4.24 10.04
N GLU A 111 -5.94 -5.04 11.02
CA GLU A 111 -5.09 -5.55 12.10
C GLU A 111 -3.98 -6.46 11.58
N LYS A 112 -4.30 -7.41 10.70
CA LYS A 112 -3.29 -8.30 10.12
C LYS A 112 -2.19 -7.54 9.40
N THR A 113 -2.57 -6.56 8.59
CA THR A 113 -1.62 -5.77 7.80
C THR A 113 -0.84 -4.81 8.70
N ASN A 114 -1.46 -4.24 9.74
CA ASN A 114 -0.78 -3.43 10.75
C ASN A 114 0.32 -4.23 11.46
N ASP A 115 0.02 -5.46 11.88
CA ASP A 115 0.96 -6.33 12.57
C ASP A 115 2.14 -6.73 11.67
N LEU A 116 1.87 -7.03 10.40
CA LEU A 116 2.89 -7.35 9.41
C LEU A 116 3.83 -6.16 9.15
N ILE A 117 3.27 -4.96 8.96
CA ILE A 117 4.08 -3.74 8.76
C ILE A 117 4.88 -3.44 10.02
N ALA A 118 4.26 -3.48 11.20
CA ALA A 118 4.96 -3.23 12.47
C ALA A 118 6.09 -4.24 12.73
N GLY A 119 5.87 -5.51 12.41
CA GLY A 119 6.89 -6.55 12.51
C GLY A 119 8.05 -6.42 11.52
N LEU A 120 7.90 -5.62 10.46
CA LEU A 120 8.92 -5.38 9.43
C LEU A 120 9.65 -4.06 9.67
N THR A 121 8.92 -2.99 10.01
CA THR A 121 9.46 -1.63 10.11
C THR A 121 9.80 -1.23 11.56
N GLY A 122 9.24 -1.93 12.55
CA GLY A 122 9.30 -1.54 13.96
C GLY A 122 8.30 -0.45 14.34
N SER A 123 7.39 -0.05 13.45
CA SER A 123 6.39 1.00 13.69
C SER A 123 5.07 0.72 12.96
N LYS A 124 3.97 1.27 13.47
CA LYS A 124 2.67 1.18 12.78
C LYS A 124 2.71 1.93 11.44
N PRO A 125 1.92 1.50 10.44
CA PRO A 125 1.82 2.25 9.18
C PRO A 125 1.27 3.66 9.42
N LEU A 126 1.79 4.63 8.66
CA LEU A 126 1.33 6.02 8.71
C LEU A 126 0.30 6.28 7.60
N GLY A 127 0.56 5.76 6.41
CA GLY A 127 -0.31 5.85 5.25
C GLY A 127 -1.23 4.67 5.05
N TRP A 128 -2.39 4.97 4.46
CA TRP A 128 -3.34 3.96 4.01
C TRP A 128 -3.90 4.30 2.63
N ARG A 129 -4.08 3.28 1.79
CA ARG A 129 -4.81 3.37 0.53
C ARG A 129 -5.75 2.19 0.41
N SER A 130 -7.02 2.43 0.08
CA SER A 130 -7.95 1.32 -0.17
C SER A 130 -7.70 0.61 -1.50
N PRO A 131 -7.91 -0.72 -1.57
CA PRO A 131 -8.09 -1.42 -2.83
C PRO A 131 -9.25 -0.83 -3.64
N ALA A 132 -9.06 -0.67 -4.95
CA ALA A 132 -10.04 -0.10 -5.89
C ALA A 132 -10.49 1.36 -5.58
N ALA A 133 -9.78 2.06 -4.70
CA ALA A 133 -10.07 3.43 -4.30
C ALA A 133 -11.45 3.67 -3.65
N GLU A 134 -12.05 2.62 -3.09
CA GLU A 134 -13.40 2.65 -2.52
C GLU A 134 -13.39 2.38 -1.00
N PHE A 135 -14.39 2.93 -0.30
CA PHE A 135 -14.52 2.85 1.16
C PHE A 135 -15.78 2.06 1.54
N SER A 136 -15.75 1.46 2.72
CA SER A 136 -16.93 0.96 3.41
C SER A 136 -17.54 2.05 4.32
N LYS A 137 -18.67 1.74 4.96
CA LYS A 137 -19.26 2.55 6.05
C LYS A 137 -18.37 2.68 7.30
N ASN A 138 -17.36 1.81 7.48
CA ASN A 138 -16.51 1.76 8.68
C ASN A 138 -15.12 2.34 8.45
N THR A 139 -14.64 2.41 7.20
CA THR A 139 -13.24 2.72 6.85
C THR A 139 -12.72 3.99 7.55
N MET A 140 -13.44 5.11 7.47
CA MET A 140 -12.99 6.37 8.08
C MET A 140 -12.85 6.28 9.59
N ARG A 141 -13.74 5.56 10.27
CA ARG A 141 -13.65 5.35 11.72
C ARG A 141 -12.46 4.46 12.07
N LEU A 142 -12.23 3.38 11.31
CA LEU A 142 -11.08 2.50 11.53
C LEU A 142 -9.75 3.23 11.30
N LEU A 143 -9.65 4.08 10.28
CA LEU A 143 -8.47 4.91 10.04
C LEU A 143 -8.14 5.81 11.26
N LEU A 144 -9.16 6.45 11.84
CA LEU A 144 -9.00 7.26 13.05
C LEU A 144 -8.66 6.41 14.28
N GLU A 145 -9.32 5.26 14.45
CA GLU A 145 -9.12 4.34 15.57
C GLU A 145 -7.68 3.80 15.62
N TYR A 146 -7.12 3.42 14.47
CA TYR A 146 -5.76 2.92 14.37
C TYR A 146 -4.69 4.00 14.27
N GLY A 147 -5.09 5.28 14.16
CA GLY A 147 -4.19 6.42 14.19
C GLY A 147 -3.40 6.64 12.90
N PHE A 148 -3.99 6.34 11.74
CA PHE A 148 -3.38 6.65 10.45
C PHE A 148 -3.22 8.17 10.27
N LEU A 149 -2.08 8.58 9.73
CA LEU A 149 -1.75 9.98 9.50
C LEU A 149 -2.42 10.51 8.22
N TYR A 150 -2.51 9.69 7.19
CA TYR A 150 -3.09 10.07 5.91
C TYR A 150 -3.78 8.90 5.21
N SER A 151 -4.74 9.23 4.35
CA SER A 151 -5.26 8.32 3.33
C SER A 151 -5.01 8.91 1.94
N SER A 152 -4.88 8.06 0.92
CA SER A 152 -4.66 8.51 -0.46
C SER A 152 -5.68 7.87 -1.39
N ASN A 153 -6.93 8.34 -1.28
CA ASN A 153 -8.09 7.74 -1.94
C ASN A 153 -9.09 8.72 -2.55
N PHE A 154 -9.22 9.92 -1.98
CA PHE A 154 -10.12 10.92 -2.52
C PHE A 154 -9.49 11.64 -3.72
N PHE A 155 -10.30 11.87 -4.74
CA PHE A 155 -9.89 12.48 -6.02
C PHE A 155 -10.54 13.85 -6.27
N ASP A 156 -11.02 14.51 -5.21
CA ASP A 156 -11.83 15.73 -5.28
C ASP A 156 -11.03 17.02 -5.08
N ARG A 157 -9.71 16.93 -4.82
CA ARG A 157 -8.81 18.07 -4.60
C ARG A 157 -7.40 17.76 -5.10
N ASP A 158 -6.71 18.80 -5.60
CA ASP A 158 -5.28 18.73 -5.93
C ASP A 158 -4.39 18.82 -4.67
N GLU A 159 -4.86 19.56 -3.66
CA GLU A 159 -4.15 19.78 -2.40
C GLU A 159 -4.62 18.82 -1.30
N PRO A 160 -3.72 18.33 -0.43
CA PRO A 160 -4.12 17.58 0.76
C PRO A 160 -5.06 18.39 1.65
N TYR A 161 -6.08 17.73 2.19
CA TYR A 161 -7.03 18.34 3.10
C TYR A 161 -7.38 17.41 4.26
N LYS A 162 -7.94 17.97 5.32
CA LYS A 162 -8.44 17.19 6.45
C LYS A 162 -9.88 16.79 6.17
N HIS A 163 -10.17 15.49 6.21
CA HIS A 163 -11.55 15.03 6.22
C HIS A 163 -12.27 15.53 7.47
N VAL A 164 -13.50 16.00 7.29
CA VAL A 164 -14.43 16.26 8.39
C VAL A 164 -15.27 14.99 8.54
N VAL A 165 -15.07 14.27 9.64
CA VAL A 165 -15.70 12.96 9.92
C VAL A 165 -16.70 13.11 11.04
#